data_AF-A0A1Y2A3C8-F1
#
_entry.id   AF-A0A1Y2A3C8-F1
#
_cell.length_a   1.000
_cell.length_b   1.000
_cell.length_c   1.000
_cell.angle_alpha   90.00
_cell.angle_beta   90.00
_cell.angle_gamma   90.00
#
_symmetry.space_group_name_H-M   'P 1'
#
loop_
_entity.id
_entity.type
_entity.pdbx_description
1 polymer ?
#
loop_
_entity_poly.entity_id
_entity_poly.type
_entity_poly.pdbx_seq_one_letter_code
_entity_poly.pdbx_strand_id
1 'polypeptide(L)'
;MEVDGHQMNYGMAGENNTTTIIILPGFSLTSPIIEFKSLSDNLSDKYRIVIPEALGYGFSDTTDKERTPENVVSELHEVIGKLGIKNYYLMAHSFGGIYCLEWANQYPNEVLGFIGIDVSVPKQITLPELKNDCKMITKFCGLMNFLRALEKKAFPTIDPNHKNYTKEDIDTIIRIALTRSYNKTVAKEGNYIPKTLVEMCDKKFPENVPVLNFVKIRSPDGNIYKPWVDIHHEVITNTTHSEVVELDGDHILHVCFKNEIVNKIKEWIP
;
A
#
# COMPACT_ATOMS: atom_id res chain seq x y z
N MET A 1 4.74 -17.57 7.06
CA MET A 1 5.52 -18.18 5.96
C MET A 1 6.94 -17.65 6.09
N GLU A 2 7.94 -18.51 6.03
CA GLU A 2 9.33 -18.08 6.13
C GLU A 2 9.79 -17.43 4.82
N VAL A 3 10.46 -16.28 4.88
CA VAL A 3 11.06 -15.51 3.77
C VAL A 3 12.33 -14.85 4.30
N ASP A 4 13.46 -15.04 3.63
CA ASP A 4 14.77 -14.50 4.05
C ASP A 4 15.08 -14.75 5.56
N GLY A 5 14.73 -15.94 6.07
CA GLY A 5 14.90 -16.32 7.48
C GLY A 5 13.94 -15.64 8.47
N HIS A 6 12.92 -14.92 8.00
CA HIS A 6 11.93 -14.22 8.81
C HIS A 6 10.52 -14.77 8.56
N GLN A 7 9.65 -14.74 9.58
CA GLN A 7 8.25 -15.11 9.39
C GLN A 7 7.43 -13.92 8.88
N MET A 8 6.83 -14.08 7.71
CA MET A 8 5.84 -13.17 7.14
C MET A 8 4.43 -13.73 7.28
N ASN A 9 3.52 -12.89 7.74
CA ASN A 9 2.09 -13.14 7.79
C ASN A 9 1.42 -12.68 6.50
N TYR A 10 0.31 -13.32 6.13
CA TYR A 10 -0.50 -12.91 4.99
C TYR A 10 -1.96 -13.32 5.19
N GLY A 11 -2.87 -12.56 4.60
CA GLY A 11 -4.29 -12.89 4.53
C GLY A 11 -4.69 -13.36 3.14
N MET A 12 -5.72 -14.20 3.06
CA MET A 12 -6.32 -14.63 1.80
C MET A 12 -7.85 -14.56 1.88
N ALA A 13 -8.48 -14.36 0.72
CA ALA A 13 -9.92 -14.52 0.52
C ALA A 13 -10.19 -14.96 -0.92
N GLY A 14 -11.26 -15.74 -1.15
CA GLY A 14 -11.66 -16.15 -2.50
C GLY A 14 -10.67 -17.13 -3.14
N GLU A 15 -10.11 -18.06 -2.37
CA GLU A 15 -9.02 -18.97 -2.78
C GLU A 15 -9.35 -19.82 -4.02
N ASN A 16 -10.64 -20.12 -4.23
CA ASN A 16 -11.13 -20.91 -5.36
C ASN A 16 -11.08 -20.15 -6.70
N ASN A 17 -10.91 -18.83 -6.69
CA ASN A 17 -10.81 -18.03 -7.90
C ASN A 17 -9.41 -18.18 -8.55
N THR A 18 -9.36 -17.98 -9.88
CA THR A 18 -8.14 -18.10 -10.68
C THR A 18 -7.41 -16.78 -10.85
N THR A 19 -8.15 -15.67 -10.92
CA THR A 19 -7.58 -14.32 -11.08
C THR A 19 -7.18 -13.76 -9.72
N THR A 20 -5.92 -13.39 -9.55
CA THR A 20 -5.38 -12.95 -8.26
C THR A 20 -5.19 -11.44 -8.21
N ILE A 21 -5.58 -10.82 -7.08
CA ILE A 21 -5.25 -9.43 -6.72
C ILE A 21 -4.41 -9.47 -5.43
N ILE A 22 -3.25 -8.82 -5.46
CA ILE A 22 -2.38 -8.64 -4.28
C ILE A 22 -2.57 -7.22 -3.78
N ILE A 23 -2.93 -7.05 -2.51
CA ILE A 23 -3.19 -5.72 -1.92
C ILE A 23 -2.06 -5.30 -1.00
N LEU A 24 -1.47 -4.14 -1.25
CA LEU A 24 -0.46 -3.50 -0.40
C LEU A 24 -1.00 -2.26 0.32
N PRO A 25 -0.66 -2.08 1.61
CA PRO A 25 -1.11 -0.95 2.41
C PRO A 25 -0.30 0.32 2.14
N GLY A 26 -0.78 1.42 2.73
CA GLY A 26 0.05 2.60 2.96
C GLY A 26 1.11 2.40 4.04
N PHE A 27 1.97 3.41 4.18
CA PHE A 27 3.04 3.42 5.17
C PHE A 27 2.50 3.40 6.61
N SER A 28 3.14 2.61 7.48
CA SER A 28 2.92 2.57 8.94
C SER A 28 1.51 2.13 9.40
N LEU A 29 0.77 1.40 8.56
CA LEU A 29 -0.50 0.79 8.93
C LEU A 29 -0.31 -0.36 9.95
N THR A 30 -1.21 -0.48 10.94
CA THR A 30 -1.09 -1.49 12.01
C THR A 30 -1.32 -2.92 11.51
N SER A 31 -2.43 -3.20 10.83
CA SER A 31 -2.69 -4.50 10.20
C SER A 31 -3.29 -4.30 8.81
N PRO A 32 -2.50 -4.55 7.75
CA PRO A 32 -2.98 -4.55 6.38
C PRO A 32 -4.17 -5.49 6.16
N ILE A 33 -4.14 -6.68 6.75
CA ILE A 33 -5.22 -7.67 6.57
C ILE A 33 -6.55 -7.13 7.09
N ILE A 34 -6.58 -6.51 8.27
CA ILE A 34 -7.82 -6.01 8.86
C ILE A 34 -8.31 -4.75 8.13
N GLU A 35 -7.41 -3.84 7.76
CA GLU A 35 -7.75 -2.61 7.02
C GLU A 35 -8.46 -2.93 5.69
N PHE A 36 -7.94 -3.89 4.94
CA PHE A 36 -8.47 -4.26 3.62
C PHE A 36 -9.49 -5.39 3.66
N LYS A 37 -9.86 -5.91 4.83
CA LYS A 37 -10.83 -7.01 4.99
C LYS A 37 -12.13 -6.72 4.26
N SER A 38 -12.75 -5.56 4.52
CA SER A 38 -14.03 -5.21 3.90
C SER A 38 -13.94 -5.08 2.37
N LEU A 39 -12.85 -4.51 1.85
CA LEU A 39 -12.64 -4.42 0.40
C LEU A 39 -12.44 -5.82 -0.21
N SER A 40 -11.64 -6.64 0.45
CA SER A 40 -11.31 -8.01 0.05
C SER A 40 -12.55 -8.90 0.00
N ASP A 41 -13.41 -8.82 1.02
CA ASP A 41 -14.67 -9.59 1.06
C ASP A 41 -15.54 -9.29 -0.17
N ASN A 42 -15.61 -8.01 -0.60
CA ASN A 42 -16.43 -7.57 -1.74
C ASN A 42 -15.83 -7.92 -3.12
N LEU A 43 -14.55 -8.27 -3.17
CA LEU A 43 -13.84 -8.72 -4.37
C LEU A 43 -13.69 -10.26 -4.43
N SER A 44 -13.83 -10.93 -3.28
CA SER A 44 -13.58 -12.36 -3.12
C SER A 44 -14.57 -13.28 -3.84
N ASP A 45 -15.69 -12.74 -4.32
CA ASP A 45 -16.66 -13.46 -5.15
C ASP A 45 -16.15 -13.73 -6.57
N LYS A 46 -15.19 -12.94 -7.05
CA LYS A 46 -14.59 -13.09 -8.40
C LYS A 46 -13.08 -13.29 -8.39
N TYR A 47 -12.39 -12.81 -7.37
CA TYR A 47 -10.94 -12.75 -7.33
C TYR A 47 -10.37 -13.50 -6.13
N ARG A 48 -9.19 -14.06 -6.31
CA ARG A 48 -8.36 -14.53 -5.21
C ARG A 48 -7.62 -13.31 -4.68
N ILE A 49 -7.87 -12.95 -3.43
CA ILE A 49 -7.20 -11.83 -2.78
C ILE A 49 -6.06 -12.35 -1.93
N VAL A 50 -4.90 -11.70 -2.01
CA VAL A 50 -3.75 -11.96 -1.15
C VAL A 50 -3.28 -10.64 -0.55
N ILE A 51 -3.13 -10.59 0.77
CA ILE A 51 -2.70 -9.40 1.51
C ILE A 51 -1.46 -9.77 2.31
N PRO A 52 -0.26 -9.69 1.71
CA PRO A 52 0.97 -9.96 2.45
C PRO A 52 1.25 -8.81 3.41
N GLU A 53 1.56 -9.13 4.67
CA GLU A 53 2.08 -8.14 5.61
C GLU A 53 3.60 -8.10 5.45
N ALA A 54 4.15 -7.00 4.93
CA ALA A 54 5.60 -6.82 4.79
C ALA A 54 6.31 -6.94 6.15
N LEU A 55 7.61 -7.26 6.16
CA LEU A 55 8.38 -7.26 7.40
C LEU A 55 8.26 -5.91 8.12
N GLY A 56 7.92 -5.96 9.40
CA GLY A 56 7.58 -4.81 10.23
C GLY A 56 6.08 -4.48 10.35
N TYR A 57 5.20 -5.12 9.58
CA TYR A 57 3.76 -4.86 9.60
C TYR A 57 2.99 -6.02 10.21
N GLY A 58 1.86 -5.71 10.86
CA GLY A 58 0.94 -6.70 11.43
C GLY A 58 1.66 -7.77 12.26
N PHE A 59 1.47 -9.03 11.89
CA PHE A 59 2.11 -10.17 12.56
C PHE A 59 3.43 -10.62 11.92
N SER A 60 3.89 -9.98 10.85
CA SER A 60 5.20 -10.27 10.25
C SER A 60 6.34 -9.80 11.14
N ASP A 61 7.44 -10.55 11.11
CA ASP A 61 8.67 -10.25 11.86
C ASP A 61 9.30 -8.92 11.45
N THR A 62 10.25 -8.45 12.26
CA THR A 62 11.11 -7.31 11.93
C THR A 62 12.39 -7.77 11.25
N THR A 63 13.01 -6.90 10.46
CA THR A 63 14.33 -7.16 9.86
C THR A 63 15.32 -6.04 10.12
N ASP A 64 16.61 -6.35 9.99
CA ASP A 64 17.68 -5.35 9.99
C ASP A 64 18.10 -4.90 8.60
N LYS A 65 17.66 -5.61 7.56
CA LYS A 65 17.88 -5.28 6.15
C LYS A 65 17.36 -3.87 5.82
N GLU A 66 18.01 -3.21 4.88
CA GLU A 66 17.57 -1.90 4.40
C GLU A 66 16.19 -2.01 3.76
N ARG A 67 15.29 -1.07 4.08
CA ARG A 67 13.91 -1.05 3.57
C ARG A 67 13.82 -0.23 2.28
N THR A 68 14.65 -0.58 1.30
CA THR A 68 14.51 -0.04 -0.07
C THR A 68 13.33 -0.70 -0.76
N PRO A 69 12.71 -0.06 -1.77
CA PRO A 69 11.63 -0.68 -2.54
C PRO A 69 11.98 -2.06 -3.07
N GLU A 70 13.20 -2.25 -3.56
CA GLU A 70 13.66 -3.50 -4.15
C GLU A 70 13.70 -4.64 -3.13
N ASN A 71 14.20 -4.37 -1.92
CA ASN A 71 14.24 -5.37 -0.86
C ASN A 71 12.84 -5.75 -0.38
N VAL A 72 11.98 -4.75 -0.17
CA VAL A 72 10.59 -4.98 0.26
C VAL A 72 9.83 -5.78 -0.79
N VAL A 73 9.95 -5.40 -2.07
CA VAL A 73 9.32 -6.09 -3.20
C VAL A 73 9.83 -7.52 -3.34
N SER A 74 11.13 -7.75 -3.23
CA SER A 74 11.70 -9.11 -3.33
C SER A 74 11.17 -10.04 -2.22
N GLU A 75 11.03 -9.54 -0.99
CA GLU A 75 10.45 -10.30 0.12
C GLU A 75 8.98 -10.64 -0.13
N LEU A 76 8.20 -9.65 -0.58
CA LEU A 76 6.79 -9.84 -0.91
C LEU A 76 6.62 -10.80 -2.08
N HIS A 77 7.44 -10.67 -3.13
CA HIS A 77 7.47 -11.56 -4.29
C HIS A 77 7.76 -13.01 -3.90
N GLU A 78 8.68 -13.24 -2.95
CA GLU A 78 8.96 -14.59 -2.45
C GLU A 78 7.74 -15.23 -1.80
N VAL A 79 6.94 -14.48 -1.03
CA VAL A 79 5.66 -14.96 -0.47
C VAL A 79 4.73 -15.41 -1.60
N ILE A 80 4.56 -14.56 -2.63
CA ILE A 80 3.66 -14.82 -3.76
C ILE A 80 4.11 -16.04 -4.57
N GLY A 81 5.42 -16.16 -4.83
CA GLY A 81 6.01 -17.31 -5.51
C GLY A 81 5.80 -18.61 -4.74
N LYS A 82 5.96 -18.59 -3.41
CA LYS A 82 5.69 -19.75 -2.54
C LYS A 82 4.22 -20.15 -2.49
N LEU A 83 3.30 -19.23 -2.73
CA LEU A 83 1.87 -19.50 -2.92
C LEU A 83 1.56 -20.10 -4.30
N GLY A 84 2.55 -20.23 -5.18
CA GLY A 84 2.38 -20.78 -6.54
C GLY A 84 1.66 -19.83 -7.50
N ILE A 85 1.59 -18.54 -7.16
CA ILE A 85 0.90 -17.52 -7.95
C ILE A 85 1.89 -16.95 -8.96
N LYS A 86 1.58 -17.10 -10.26
CA LYS A 86 2.49 -16.71 -11.35
C LYS A 86 2.14 -15.39 -12.03
N ASN A 87 0.86 -15.04 -12.04
CA ASN A 87 0.36 -13.81 -12.64
C ASN A 87 -0.68 -13.20 -11.72
N TYR A 88 -0.67 -11.87 -11.60
CA TYR A 88 -1.49 -11.17 -10.61
C TYR A 88 -1.71 -9.71 -11.00
N TYR A 89 -2.80 -9.15 -10.51
CA TYR A 89 -2.99 -7.71 -10.42
C TYR A 89 -2.39 -7.21 -9.11
N LEU A 90 -1.69 -6.09 -9.17
CA LEU A 90 -1.23 -5.38 -7.98
C LEU A 90 -2.24 -4.31 -7.63
N MET A 91 -2.63 -4.22 -6.37
CA MET A 91 -3.47 -3.18 -5.83
C MET A 91 -2.78 -2.51 -4.66
N ALA A 92 -2.83 -1.19 -4.56
CA ALA A 92 -2.23 -0.50 -3.44
C ALA A 92 -3.03 0.72 -2.97
N HIS A 93 -2.84 1.05 -1.70
CA HIS A 93 -3.22 2.33 -1.12
C HIS A 93 -1.97 3.13 -0.75
N SER A 94 -2.02 4.46 -0.95
CA SER A 94 -1.01 5.38 -0.46
C SER A 94 0.42 4.93 -0.84
N PHE A 95 1.36 4.86 0.11
CA PHE A 95 2.76 4.51 -0.17
C PHE A 95 2.96 3.13 -0.81
N GLY A 96 1.99 2.22 -0.71
CA GLY A 96 2.02 0.93 -1.42
C GLY A 96 2.18 1.08 -2.94
N GLY A 97 1.76 2.21 -3.52
CA GLY A 97 1.94 2.49 -4.95
C GLY A 97 3.42 2.56 -5.38
N ILE A 98 4.31 3.02 -4.50
CA ILE A 98 5.75 3.04 -4.76
C ILE A 98 6.31 1.62 -4.84
N TYR A 99 5.89 0.73 -3.94
CA TYR A 99 6.26 -0.67 -3.99
C TYR A 99 5.67 -1.38 -5.21
N CYS A 100 4.41 -1.11 -5.56
CA CYS A 100 3.82 -1.70 -6.77
C CYS A 100 4.46 -1.18 -8.06
N LEU A 101 4.87 0.09 -8.12
CA LEU A 101 5.62 0.64 -9.23
C LEU A 101 6.98 -0.05 -9.38
N GLU A 102 7.69 -0.26 -8.27
CA GLU A 102 8.94 -1.03 -8.26
C GLU A 102 8.70 -2.47 -8.73
N TRP A 103 7.70 -3.13 -8.15
CA TRP A 103 7.32 -4.51 -8.45
C TRP A 103 6.98 -4.71 -9.93
N ALA A 104 6.14 -3.84 -10.50
CA ALA A 104 5.81 -3.89 -11.92
C ALA A 104 7.04 -3.76 -12.82
N ASN A 105 8.04 -2.96 -12.43
CA ASN A 105 9.28 -2.81 -13.20
C ASN A 105 10.24 -3.99 -13.04
N GLN A 106 10.27 -4.65 -11.88
CA GLN A 106 11.10 -5.84 -11.66
C GLN A 106 10.52 -7.09 -12.30
N TYR A 107 9.19 -7.24 -12.28
CA TYR A 107 8.48 -8.42 -12.74
C TYR A 107 7.39 -8.08 -13.78
N PRO A 108 7.72 -7.36 -14.88
CA PRO A 108 6.72 -6.85 -15.82
C PRO A 108 5.92 -7.94 -16.53
N ASN A 109 6.46 -9.17 -16.61
CA ASN A 109 5.79 -10.30 -17.26
C ASN A 109 4.81 -11.04 -16.34
N GLU A 110 4.83 -10.76 -15.03
CA GLU A 110 3.93 -11.39 -14.04
C GLU A 110 2.76 -10.47 -13.67
N VAL A 111 2.97 -9.15 -13.77
CA VAL A 111 1.98 -8.14 -13.41
C VAL A 111 1.00 -7.92 -14.56
N LEU A 112 -0.26 -8.32 -14.37
CA LEU A 112 -1.34 -8.19 -15.34
C LEU A 112 -1.93 -6.77 -15.40
N GLY A 113 -1.74 -5.99 -14.34
CA GLY A 113 -2.24 -4.63 -14.22
C GLY A 113 -2.04 -4.08 -12.82
N PHE A 114 -2.10 -2.77 -12.68
CA PHE A 114 -2.00 -2.06 -11.40
C PHE A 114 -3.28 -1.29 -11.09
N ILE A 115 -3.73 -1.38 -9.84
CA ILE A 115 -4.90 -0.70 -9.30
C ILE A 115 -4.47 0.19 -8.13
N GLY A 116 -4.40 1.50 -8.33
CA GLY A 116 -4.05 2.45 -7.28
C GLY A 116 -5.28 3.06 -6.63
N ILE A 117 -5.28 3.14 -5.29
CA ILE A 117 -6.27 3.86 -4.49
C ILE A 117 -5.54 5.00 -3.77
N ASP A 118 -5.69 6.23 -4.27
CA ASP A 118 -5.00 7.45 -3.82
C ASP A 118 -3.53 7.21 -3.44
N VAL A 119 -2.79 6.62 -4.39
CA VAL A 119 -1.44 6.12 -4.15
C VAL A 119 -0.38 7.21 -4.18
N SER A 120 0.73 6.97 -3.48
CA SER A 120 1.93 7.76 -3.69
C SER A 120 2.53 7.47 -5.06
N VAL A 121 2.95 8.53 -5.75
CA VAL A 121 3.72 8.45 -6.99
C VAL A 121 5.01 9.25 -6.85
N PRO A 122 6.12 8.86 -7.51
CA PRO A 122 7.44 9.43 -7.22
C PRO A 122 7.50 10.96 -7.31
N LYS A 123 6.87 11.54 -8.35
CA LYS A 123 6.83 12.99 -8.59
C LYS A 123 6.09 13.80 -7.51
N GLN A 124 5.42 13.16 -6.55
CA GLN A 124 4.86 13.91 -5.43
C GLN A 124 5.92 14.73 -4.67
N ILE A 125 7.19 14.28 -4.69
CA ILE A 125 8.29 14.98 -4.03
C ILE A 125 8.63 16.32 -4.69
N THR A 126 8.18 16.56 -5.92
CA THR A 126 8.36 17.84 -6.63
C THR A 126 7.28 18.85 -6.30
N LEU A 127 6.15 18.41 -5.71
CA LEU A 127 5.06 19.28 -5.28
C LEU A 127 5.36 19.83 -3.86
N PRO A 128 5.41 21.16 -3.66
CA PRO A 128 5.87 21.74 -2.39
C PRO A 128 5.11 21.28 -1.14
N GLU A 129 3.79 21.16 -1.24
CA GLU A 129 2.91 20.73 -0.15
C GLU A 129 3.22 19.28 0.27
N LEU A 130 3.22 18.36 -0.70
CA LEU A 130 3.48 16.93 -0.47
C LEU A 130 4.93 16.66 -0.06
N LYS A 131 5.88 17.46 -0.56
CA LYS A 131 7.28 17.42 -0.10
C LYS A 131 7.40 17.75 1.38
N ASN A 132 6.61 18.70 1.88
CA ASN A 132 6.60 19.05 3.29
C ASN A 132 5.96 17.94 4.14
N ASP A 133 4.91 17.29 3.64
CA ASP A 133 4.33 16.11 4.30
C ASP A 133 5.34 14.97 4.43
N CYS A 134 6.10 14.68 3.37
CA CYS A 134 7.17 13.68 3.41
C CYS A 134 8.22 14.01 4.49
N LYS A 135 8.63 15.28 4.60
CA LYS A 135 9.57 15.72 5.65
C LYS A 135 8.99 15.57 7.05
N MET A 136 7.70 15.83 7.22
CA MET A 136 7.00 15.69 8.50
C MET A 136 6.92 14.22 8.93
N ILE A 137 6.62 13.32 7.99
CA ILE A 137 6.67 11.87 8.20
C ILE A 137 8.07 11.44 8.66
N THR A 138 9.12 11.84 7.95
CA THR A 138 10.51 11.51 8.34
C THR A 138 10.87 12.03 9.73
N LYS A 139 10.50 13.27 10.08
CA LYS A 139 10.72 13.82 11.43
C LYS A 139 9.97 13.02 12.50
N PHE A 140 8.72 12.67 12.24
CA PHE A 140 7.91 11.85 13.14
C PHE A 140 8.54 10.46 13.34
N CYS A 141 8.93 9.77 12.26
CA CYS A 141 9.63 8.47 12.34
C CYS A 141 10.94 8.57 13.12
N GLY A 142 11.70 9.65 12.95
CA GLY A 142 12.91 9.93 13.75
C GLY A 142 12.62 10.10 15.25
N LEU A 143 11.57 10.86 15.60
CA LEU A 143 11.13 11.01 16.98
C LEU A 143 10.66 9.69 17.58
N MET A 144 9.86 8.91 16.84
CA MET A 144 9.37 7.61 17.30
C MET A 144 10.51 6.61 17.50
N ASN A 145 11.52 6.63 16.63
CA ASN A 145 12.76 5.88 16.82
C ASN A 145 13.46 6.24 18.12
N PHE A 146 13.56 7.54 18.42
CA PHE A 146 14.18 8.03 19.66
C PHE A 146 13.37 7.63 20.90
N LEU A 147 12.04 7.81 20.89
CA LEU A 147 11.17 7.41 22.00
C LEU A 147 11.22 5.90 22.26
N ARG A 148 11.29 5.10 21.20
CA ARG A 148 11.51 3.65 21.29
C ARG A 148 12.86 3.31 21.90
N ALA A 149 13.92 4.02 21.55
CA ALA A 149 15.24 3.83 22.15
C ALA A 149 15.25 4.12 23.67
N LEU A 150 14.28 4.91 24.15
CA LEU A 150 14.03 5.16 25.57
C LEU A 150 13.02 4.18 26.21
N GLU A 151 12.68 3.09 25.52
CA GLU A 151 11.67 2.08 25.93
C GLU A 151 10.27 2.66 26.23
N LYS A 152 9.99 3.88 25.74
CA LYS A 152 8.65 4.48 25.89
C LYS A 152 7.73 3.89 24.83
N LYS A 153 6.65 3.24 25.28
CA LYS A 153 5.63 2.71 24.39
C LYS A 153 4.94 3.86 23.64
N ALA A 154 4.94 3.75 22.32
CA ALA A 154 4.09 4.55 21.46
C ALA A 154 2.63 4.12 21.69
N PHE A 155 1.72 5.08 21.87
CA PHE A 155 0.29 4.78 21.93
C PHE A 155 -0.28 4.81 20.51
N PRO A 156 -1.08 3.81 20.11
CA PRO A 156 -1.77 3.87 18.83
C PRO A 156 -2.83 4.97 18.80
N THR A 157 -2.91 5.67 17.67
CA THR A 157 -4.12 6.38 17.26
C THR A 157 -4.99 5.40 16.47
N ILE A 158 -5.77 4.58 17.17
CA ILE A 158 -6.88 3.85 16.56
C ILE A 158 -8.11 4.73 16.72
N ASP A 159 -8.92 4.88 15.68
CA ASP A 159 -10.30 5.32 15.86
C ASP A 159 -11.14 4.09 16.22
N PRO A 160 -11.47 3.86 17.51
CA PRO A 160 -12.27 2.72 17.93
C PRO A 160 -13.71 2.77 17.39
N ASN A 161 -14.13 3.88 16.79
CA ASN A 161 -15.47 4.06 16.23
C ASN A 161 -15.55 3.79 14.73
N HIS A 162 -14.48 3.26 14.12
CA HIS A 162 -14.52 2.88 12.71
C HIS A 162 -15.53 1.74 12.52
N LYS A 163 -16.70 2.06 11.94
CA LYS A 163 -17.90 1.20 11.85
C LYS A 163 -17.71 -0.14 11.11
N ASN A 164 -16.53 -0.38 10.54
CA ASN A 164 -16.22 -1.55 9.71
C ASN A 164 -15.48 -2.68 10.45
N TYR A 165 -15.15 -2.52 11.73
CA TYR A 165 -14.39 -3.51 12.50
C TYR A 165 -15.25 -4.27 13.51
N THR A 166 -15.05 -5.59 13.59
CA THR A 166 -15.62 -6.39 14.69
C THR A 166 -14.87 -6.14 16.00
N LYS A 167 -15.40 -6.63 17.11
CA LYS A 167 -14.70 -6.58 18.39
C LYS A 167 -13.36 -7.33 18.33
N GLU A 168 -13.33 -8.49 17.67
CA GLU A 168 -12.10 -9.26 17.49
C GLU A 168 -11.07 -8.52 16.62
N ASP A 169 -11.53 -7.81 15.58
CA ASP A 169 -10.67 -6.96 14.75
C ASP A 169 -10.02 -5.86 15.62
N ILE A 170 -10.82 -5.16 16.45
CA ILE A 170 -10.34 -4.11 17.36
C ILE A 170 -9.32 -4.67 18.38
N ASP A 171 -9.64 -5.79 19.04
CA ASP A 171 -8.76 -6.43 20.01
C ASP A 171 -7.42 -6.84 19.37
N THR A 172 -7.47 -7.33 18.13
CA THR A 172 -6.28 -7.71 17.36
C THR A 172 -5.43 -6.49 16.99
N ILE A 173 -6.05 -5.41 16.49
CA ILE A 173 -5.35 -4.16 16.18
C ILE A 173 -4.67 -3.61 17.44
N ILE A 174 -5.38 -3.56 18.58
CA ILE A 174 -4.82 -3.10 19.86
C ILE A 174 -3.61 -3.95 20.25
N ARG A 175 -3.71 -5.28 20.13
CA ARG A 175 -2.61 -6.19 20.45
C ARG A 175 -1.38 -5.93 19.59
N ILE A 176 -1.55 -5.82 18.27
CA ILE A 176 -0.46 -5.51 17.33
C ILE A 176 0.14 -4.15 17.67
N ALA A 177 -0.70 -3.13 17.88
CA ALA A 177 -0.25 -1.79 18.20
C ALA A 177 0.63 -1.71 19.45
N LEU A 178 0.24 -2.42 20.52
CA LEU A 178 0.97 -2.41 21.80
C LEU A 178 2.26 -3.24 21.79
N THR A 179 2.42 -4.15 20.82
CA THR A 179 3.51 -5.14 20.85
C THR A 179 4.42 -5.13 19.61
N ARG A 180 3.97 -4.59 18.48
CA ARG A 180 4.64 -4.72 17.17
C ARG A 180 4.71 -3.43 16.36
N SER A 181 3.73 -2.52 16.47
CA SER A 181 3.73 -1.28 15.70
C SER A 181 4.92 -0.36 16.02
N TYR A 182 5.28 0.50 15.07
CA TYR A 182 6.40 1.45 15.18
C TYR A 182 7.74 0.80 15.59
N ASN A 183 7.96 -0.42 15.12
CA ASN A 183 9.23 -1.12 15.30
C ASN A 183 10.35 -0.52 14.43
N LYS A 184 11.59 -0.99 14.66
CA LYS A 184 12.80 -0.53 13.96
C LYS A 184 12.70 -0.62 12.42
N THR A 185 11.95 -1.59 11.90
CA THR A 185 11.80 -1.84 10.45
C THR A 185 11.01 -0.72 9.80
N VAL A 186 9.79 -0.46 10.30
CA VAL A 186 8.89 0.61 9.82
C VAL A 186 9.56 1.97 9.97
N ALA A 187 10.30 2.17 11.04
CA ALA A 187 10.98 3.44 11.28
C ALA A 187 12.21 3.64 10.38
N LYS A 188 12.91 2.57 9.98
CA LYS A 188 13.93 2.61 8.92
C LYS A 188 13.27 2.93 7.58
N GLU A 189 12.18 2.26 7.24
CA GLU A 189 11.39 2.51 6.02
C GLU A 189 10.97 3.99 5.89
N GLY A 190 10.43 4.59 6.95
CA GLY A 190 10.04 6.01 6.94
C GLY A 190 11.19 6.98 6.69
N ASN A 191 12.42 6.61 7.06
CA ASN A 191 13.62 7.40 6.76
C ASN A 191 14.07 7.27 5.29
N TYR A 192 13.72 6.18 4.61
CA TYR A 192 14.03 5.95 3.20
C TYR A 192 13.07 6.66 2.25
N ILE A 193 11.83 6.96 2.68
CA ILE A 193 10.77 7.57 1.83
C ILE A 193 11.28 8.74 0.96
N PRO A 194 11.92 9.80 1.49
CA PRO A 194 12.33 10.92 0.63
C PRO A 194 13.39 10.53 -0.40
N LYS A 195 14.34 9.67 -0.02
CA LYS A 195 15.38 9.16 -0.92
C LYS A 195 14.75 8.33 -2.05
N THR A 196 13.87 7.40 -1.68
CA THR A 196 13.11 6.57 -2.62
C THR A 196 12.35 7.41 -3.66
N LEU A 197 11.60 8.42 -3.22
CA LEU A 197 10.82 9.26 -4.15
C LEU A 197 11.71 10.04 -5.13
N VAL A 198 12.90 10.47 -4.69
CA VAL A 198 13.89 11.13 -5.56
C VAL A 198 14.50 10.13 -6.55
N GLU A 199 14.93 8.95 -6.10
CA GLU A 199 15.55 7.94 -6.95
C GLU A 199 14.58 7.37 -7.99
N MET A 200 13.29 7.29 -7.65
CA MET A 200 12.24 6.79 -8.54
C MET A 200 11.54 7.90 -9.33
N CYS A 201 11.97 9.16 -9.24
CA CYS A 201 11.20 10.33 -9.73
C CYS A 201 10.76 10.22 -11.19
N ASP A 202 11.57 9.60 -12.04
CA ASP A 202 11.30 9.43 -13.48
C ASP A 202 10.77 8.03 -13.84
N LYS A 203 10.58 7.16 -12.85
CA LYS A 203 10.10 5.79 -13.05
C LYS A 203 8.60 5.80 -13.38
N LYS A 204 8.22 4.95 -14.32
CA LYS A 204 6.84 4.79 -14.81
C LYS A 204 6.46 3.32 -14.81
N PHE A 205 5.17 3.02 -14.90
CA PHE A 205 4.72 1.65 -15.14
C PHE A 205 5.23 1.17 -16.52
N PRO A 206 5.55 -0.11 -16.70
CA PRO A 206 5.89 -0.67 -18.01
C PRO A 206 4.72 -0.58 -19.00
N GLU A 207 5.01 -0.51 -20.31
CA GLU A 207 4.00 -0.34 -21.37
C GLU A 207 2.95 -1.47 -21.41
N ASN A 208 3.34 -2.67 -20.98
CA ASN A 208 2.47 -3.85 -20.94
C ASN A 208 1.65 -3.95 -19.65
N VAL A 209 1.81 -3.01 -18.70
CA VAL A 209 1.07 -2.98 -17.44
C VAL A 209 0.01 -1.86 -17.51
N PRO A 210 -1.27 -2.20 -17.72
CA PRO A 210 -2.35 -1.21 -17.67
C PRO A 210 -2.58 -0.74 -16.23
N VAL A 211 -2.99 0.52 -16.07
CA VAL A 211 -3.13 1.18 -14.77
C VAL A 211 -4.54 1.73 -14.58
N LEU A 212 -5.21 1.32 -13.50
CA LEU A 212 -6.45 1.92 -13.01
C LEU A 212 -6.17 2.67 -11.70
N ASN A 213 -6.17 4.00 -11.74
CA ASN A 213 -5.96 4.82 -10.54
C ASN A 213 -7.26 5.49 -10.10
N PHE A 214 -7.64 5.33 -8.83
CA PHE A 214 -8.64 6.14 -8.15
C PHE A 214 -7.91 7.25 -7.40
N VAL A 215 -8.13 8.50 -7.75
CA VAL A 215 -7.35 9.63 -7.24
C VAL A 215 -8.29 10.65 -6.60
N LYS A 216 -7.99 11.07 -5.37
CA LYS A 216 -8.79 12.14 -4.76
C LYS A 216 -8.55 13.46 -5.49
N ILE A 217 -9.58 14.26 -5.66
CA ILE A 217 -9.44 15.57 -6.32
C ILE A 217 -9.19 16.73 -5.36
N ARG A 218 -9.45 16.55 -4.06
CA ARG A 218 -9.30 17.63 -3.07
C ARG A 218 -8.00 17.51 -2.29
N SER A 219 -7.36 18.66 -2.07
CA SER A 219 -6.30 18.81 -1.06
C SER A 219 -6.90 18.92 0.34
N PRO A 220 -6.09 18.83 1.42
CA PRO A 220 -6.58 18.91 2.80
C PRO A 220 -7.31 20.22 3.15
N ASP A 221 -7.12 21.30 2.40
CA ASP A 221 -7.83 22.57 2.59
C ASP A 221 -9.21 22.61 1.90
N GLY A 222 -9.59 21.54 1.19
CA GLY A 222 -10.85 21.37 0.49
C GLY A 222 -10.85 21.85 -0.97
N ASN A 223 -9.77 22.44 -1.48
CA ASN A 223 -9.68 22.92 -2.85
C ASN A 223 -9.29 21.79 -3.83
N ILE A 224 -9.79 21.90 -5.07
CA ILE A 224 -9.38 21.00 -6.16
C ILE A 224 -7.87 21.14 -6.39
N TYR A 225 -7.16 20.02 -6.36
CA TYR A 225 -5.71 19.95 -6.45
C TYR A 225 -5.26 19.17 -7.69
N LYS A 226 -5.38 19.83 -8.84
CA LYS A 226 -5.06 19.25 -10.15
C LYS A 226 -3.64 18.67 -10.27
N PRO A 227 -2.58 19.29 -9.68
CA PRO A 227 -1.23 18.74 -9.77
C PRO A 227 -1.08 17.31 -9.26
N TRP A 228 -1.89 16.89 -8.28
CA TRP A 228 -1.89 15.50 -7.79
C TRP A 228 -2.43 14.52 -8.82
N VAL A 229 -3.53 14.89 -9.49
CA VAL A 229 -4.10 14.08 -10.58
C VAL A 229 -3.13 14.01 -11.76
N ASP A 230 -2.49 15.13 -12.11
CA ASP A 230 -1.57 15.19 -13.25
C ASP A 230 -0.38 14.23 -13.09
N ILE A 231 0.25 14.19 -11.91
CA ILE A 231 1.35 13.25 -11.66
C ILE A 231 0.92 11.77 -11.67
N HIS A 232 -0.36 11.47 -11.41
CA HIS A 232 -0.92 10.11 -11.57
C HIS A 232 -1.10 9.72 -13.03
N HIS A 233 -1.39 10.67 -13.93
CA HIS A 233 -1.35 10.42 -15.37
C HIS A 233 0.09 10.21 -15.85
N GLU A 234 1.06 10.97 -15.32
CA GLU A 234 2.44 10.95 -15.81
C GLU A 234 3.17 9.61 -15.61
N VAL A 235 2.79 8.83 -14.60
CA VAL A 235 3.37 7.50 -14.32
C VAL A 235 2.82 6.39 -15.22
N ILE A 236 1.76 6.67 -15.98
CA ILE A 236 1.14 5.71 -16.90
C ILE A 236 1.85 5.76 -18.26
N THR A 237 2.20 4.59 -18.79
CA THR A 237 2.75 4.44 -20.15
C THR A 237 1.80 3.70 -21.07
N ASN A 238 1.02 2.75 -20.55
CA ASN A 238 -0.01 2.05 -21.31
C ASN A 238 -1.16 3.00 -21.67
N THR A 239 -1.41 3.19 -22.96
CA THR A 239 -2.43 4.13 -23.47
C THR A 239 -3.73 3.46 -23.91
N THR A 240 -3.84 2.13 -23.81
CA THR A 240 -4.97 1.37 -24.38
C THR A 240 -6.01 0.97 -23.34
N HIS A 241 -5.59 0.60 -22.13
CA HIS A 241 -6.46 0.06 -21.08
C HIS A 241 -6.20 0.70 -19.70
N SER A 242 -5.62 1.89 -19.68
CA SER A 242 -5.38 2.64 -18.45
C SER A 242 -6.39 3.76 -18.24
N GLU A 243 -6.72 4.03 -16.99
CA GLU A 243 -7.72 5.03 -16.59
C GLU A 243 -7.34 5.69 -15.26
N VAL A 244 -7.66 6.98 -15.14
CA VAL A 244 -7.61 7.72 -13.88
C VAL A 244 -9.03 8.16 -13.55
N VAL A 245 -9.58 7.60 -12.48
CA VAL A 245 -10.91 7.89 -11.93
C VAL A 245 -10.74 8.91 -10.82
N GLU A 246 -11.30 10.09 -11.03
CA GLU A 246 -11.26 11.21 -10.08
C GLU A 246 -12.41 11.09 -9.07
N LEU A 247 -12.10 11.05 -7.77
CA LEU A 247 -13.09 10.92 -6.69
C LEU A 247 -13.08 12.12 -5.74
N ASP A 248 -14.26 12.64 -5.41
CA ASP A 248 -14.42 13.73 -4.44
C ASP A 248 -14.52 13.18 -3.01
N GLY A 249 -13.36 12.85 -2.43
CA GLY A 249 -13.27 12.22 -1.11
C GLY A 249 -11.96 12.48 -0.38
N ASP A 250 -11.88 11.93 0.83
CA ASP A 250 -10.65 11.91 1.63
C ASP A 250 -9.65 10.85 1.13
N HIS A 251 -8.45 10.81 1.74
CA HIS A 251 -7.36 9.90 1.37
C HIS A 251 -7.73 8.40 1.47
N ILE A 252 -8.71 8.03 2.32
CA ILE A 252 -9.12 6.65 2.58
C ILE A 252 -10.28 6.27 1.63
N LEU A 253 -10.04 6.39 0.32
CA LEU A 253 -11.07 6.18 -0.71
C LEU A 253 -11.65 4.76 -0.69
N HIS A 254 -10.87 3.74 -0.31
CA HIS A 254 -11.35 2.36 -0.18
C HIS A 254 -12.42 2.17 0.90
N VAL A 255 -12.56 3.13 1.83
CA VAL A 255 -13.65 3.15 2.81
C VAL A 255 -14.83 3.96 2.28
N CYS A 256 -14.60 5.19 1.82
CA CYS A 256 -15.65 6.12 1.44
C CYS A 256 -16.33 5.79 0.10
N PHE A 257 -15.58 5.24 -0.85
CA PHE A 257 -16.00 4.96 -2.23
C PHE A 257 -15.94 3.46 -2.58
N LYS A 258 -15.97 2.60 -1.55
CA LYS A 258 -15.79 1.15 -1.69
C LYS A 258 -16.62 0.52 -2.83
N ASN A 259 -17.91 0.83 -2.90
CA ASN A 259 -18.80 0.21 -3.90
C ASN A 259 -18.44 0.65 -5.32
N GLU A 260 -18.10 1.92 -5.52
CA GLU A 260 -17.67 2.45 -6.81
C GLU A 260 -16.36 1.81 -7.25
N ILE A 261 -15.39 1.74 -6.34
CA ILE A 261 -14.09 1.09 -6.56
C ILE A 261 -14.28 -0.39 -6.93
N VAL A 262 -15.05 -1.15 -6.15
CA VAL A 262 -15.30 -2.58 -6.39
C VAL A 262 -15.97 -2.80 -7.75
N ASN A 263 -17.00 -2.02 -8.07
CA ASN A 263 -17.71 -2.16 -9.34
C ASN A 263 -16.78 -1.86 -10.52
N LYS A 264 -16.00 -0.78 -10.43
CA LYS A 264 -15.06 -0.39 -11.49
C LYS A 264 -13.93 -1.40 -11.67
N ILE A 265 -13.40 -1.97 -10.59
CA ILE A 265 -12.41 -3.06 -10.69
C ILE A 265 -13.00 -4.26 -11.42
N LYS A 266 -14.26 -4.63 -11.09
CA LYS A 266 -14.96 -5.76 -11.71
C LYS A 266 -15.29 -5.57 -13.19
N GLU A 267 -15.36 -4.32 -13.63
CA GLU A 267 -15.52 -3.94 -15.04
C GLU A 267 -14.17 -3.89 -15.77
N TRP A 268 -13.14 -3.40 -15.11
CA TRP A 268 -11.83 -3.15 -15.70
C TRP A 268 -10.96 -4.40 -15.84
N ILE A 269 -11.03 -5.34 -14.89
CA ILE A 269 -10.36 -6.63 -15.00
C ILE A 269 -11.16 -7.52 -15.99
N PRO A 270 -10.53 -8.04 -17.07
CA PRO A 270 -11.17 -8.89 -18.07
C PRO A 270 -11.79 -10.19 -17.53
#